data_AF-A0A1H4FXR8-F1
#
_entry.id   AF-A0A1H4FXR8-F1
#
_cell.length_a   1.000
_cell.length_b   1.000
_cell.length_c   1.000
_cell.angle_alpha   90.00
_cell.angle_beta   90.00
_cell.angle_gamma   90.00
#
_symmetry.space_group_name_H-M   'P 1'
#
loop_
_entity.id
_entity.type
_entity.pdbx_description
1 polymer ?
#
loop_
_entity_poly.entity_id
_entity_poly.type
_entity_poly.pdbx_seq_one_letter_code
_entity_poly.pdbx_strand_id
1 'polypeptide(L)'
;METNYIIINFCVSILAGLGAGAGLFYILGEQWIKNKFTKSIETYKAELDRKNREIQSSLDLQLDRMRIRFGELHKERINVIRKLYLMINHLNTSVAYLALPDELLLAKKIDANELITKIQLNHHTIVQYLSDNQIYLPQSLVDRIAGMGYTLNSVAKYFQQHGKNASKEHIIEMNEKSIRPLLNALRDEFREVLGVEKK
;
A
#
# COMPACT_ATOMS: atom_id res chain seq x y z
N MET A 1 -9.18 -100.22 22.80
CA MET A 1 -8.46 -99.30 21.88
C MET A 1 -9.38 -98.20 21.32
N GLU A 2 -10.69 -98.43 21.18
CA GLU A 2 -11.62 -97.47 20.57
C GLU A 2 -11.93 -96.21 21.40
N THR A 3 -11.98 -96.31 22.73
CA THR A 3 -12.37 -95.18 23.61
C THR A 3 -11.38 -94.01 23.56
N ASN A 4 -10.09 -94.28 23.41
CA ASN A 4 -9.06 -93.23 23.30
C ASN A 4 -9.13 -92.47 21.96
N TYR A 5 -9.57 -93.13 20.89
CA TYR A 5 -9.66 -92.53 19.55
C TYR A 5 -10.81 -91.50 19.47
N ILE A 6 -11.92 -91.78 20.16
CA ILE A 6 -13.09 -90.88 20.24
C ILE A 6 -12.75 -89.61 21.03
N ILE A 7 -12.04 -89.75 22.16
CA ILE A 7 -11.63 -88.60 22.98
C ILE A 7 -10.65 -87.70 22.22
N ILE A 8 -9.67 -88.28 21.52
CA ILE A 8 -8.70 -87.52 20.72
C ILE A 8 -9.41 -86.78 19.58
N ASN A 9 -10.31 -87.42 18.83
CA ASN A 9 -11.07 -86.75 17.76
C ASN A 9 -11.98 -85.64 18.29
N PHE A 10 -12.60 -85.82 19.45
CA PHE A 10 -13.43 -84.78 20.07
C PHE A 10 -12.60 -83.56 20.50
N CYS A 11 -11.44 -83.77 21.11
CA CYS A 11 -10.52 -82.70 21.48
C CYS A 11 -9.96 -81.95 20.25
N VAL A 12 -9.60 -82.66 19.17
CA VAL A 12 -9.13 -82.06 17.92
C VAL A 12 -10.23 -81.24 17.25
N SER A 13 -11.48 -81.69 17.30
CA SER A 13 -12.64 -80.97 16.75
C SER A 13 -12.93 -79.67 17.50
N ILE A 14 -12.83 -79.69 18.83
CA ILE A 14 -12.97 -78.49 19.68
C ILE A 14 -11.83 -77.50 19.44
N LEU A 15 -10.58 -77.99 19.36
CA LEU A 15 -9.41 -77.15 19.08
C LEU A 15 -9.47 -76.56 17.67
N ALA A 16 -9.92 -77.33 16.67
CA ALA A 16 -10.12 -76.84 15.31
C ALA A 16 -11.25 -75.80 15.23
N GLY A 17 -12.36 -76.02 15.96
CA GLY A 17 -13.47 -75.07 16.05
C GLY A 17 -13.08 -73.76 16.75
N LEU A 18 -12.31 -73.84 17.84
CA LEU A 18 -11.78 -72.67 18.55
C LEU A 18 -10.74 -71.92 17.71
N GLY A 19 -9.85 -72.63 17.01
CA GLY A 19 -8.85 -72.03 16.11
C GLY A 19 -9.48 -71.34 14.90
N ALA A 20 -10.47 -71.97 14.26
CA ALA A 20 -11.20 -71.38 13.14
C ALA A 20 -12.04 -70.17 13.57
N GLY A 21 -12.68 -70.22 14.75
CA GLY A 21 -13.40 -69.10 15.34
C GLY A 21 -12.49 -67.91 15.62
N ALA A 22 -11.35 -68.14 16.28
CA ALA A 22 -10.36 -67.09 16.57
C ALA A 22 -9.79 -66.45 15.30
N GLY A 23 -9.52 -67.25 14.26
CA GLY A 23 -9.05 -66.76 12.96
C GLY A 23 -10.08 -65.87 12.24
N LEU A 24 -11.35 -66.29 12.22
CA LEU A 24 -12.43 -65.49 11.63
C LEU A 24 -12.67 -64.18 12.39
N PHE A 25 -12.64 -64.21 13.72
CA PHE A 25 -12.75 -63.00 14.54
C PHE A 25 -11.56 -62.04 14.33
N TYR A 26 -10.35 -62.57 14.17
CA TYR A 26 -9.17 -61.77 13.87
C TYR A 26 -9.29 -61.09 12.50
N ILE A 27 -9.65 -61.84 11.44
CA ILE A 27 -9.80 -61.30 10.08
C ILE A 27 -10.91 -60.26 10.01
N LEU A 28 -12.10 -60.58 10.54
CA LEU A 28 -13.25 -59.66 10.51
C LEU A 28 -13.01 -58.42 11.38
N GLY A 29 -12.37 -58.60 12.55
CA GLY A 29 -11.98 -57.50 13.42
C GLY A 29 -10.96 -56.57 12.79
N GLU A 30 -9.90 -57.13 12.19
CA GLU A 30 -8.87 -56.36 11.48
C GLU A 30 -9.46 -55.58 10.30
N GLN A 31 -10.37 -56.20 9.54
CA GLN A 31 -11.02 -55.57 8.39
C GLN A 31 -12.01 -54.47 8.82
N TRP A 32 -12.74 -54.66 9.91
CA TRP A 32 -13.62 -53.63 10.48
C TRP A 32 -12.84 -52.43 11.03
N ILE A 33 -11.75 -52.69 11.76
CA ILE A 33 -10.84 -51.65 12.28
C ILE A 33 -10.23 -50.87 11.11
N LYS A 34 -9.67 -51.56 10.11
CA LYS A 34 -9.12 -50.92 8.91
C LYS A 34 -10.16 -50.06 8.20
N ASN A 35 -11.36 -50.57 7.94
CA ASN A 35 -12.41 -49.80 7.29
C ASN A 35 -12.83 -48.56 8.10
N LYS A 36 -12.93 -48.68 9.43
CA LYS A 36 -13.28 -47.55 10.30
C LYS A 36 -12.19 -46.47 10.31
N PHE A 37 -10.92 -46.89 10.40
CA PHE A 37 -9.78 -45.97 10.35
C PHE A 37 -9.62 -45.32 8.98
N THR A 38 -9.71 -46.10 7.89
CA THR A 38 -9.65 -45.58 6.51
C THR A 38 -10.77 -44.57 6.28
N LYS A 39 -12.01 -44.90 6.65
CA LYS A 39 -13.15 -43.99 6.51
C LYS A 39 -12.98 -42.72 7.35
N SER A 40 -12.46 -42.84 8.57
CA SER A 40 -12.18 -41.69 9.41
C SER A 40 -11.08 -40.81 8.80
N ILE A 41 -9.99 -41.40 8.30
CA ILE A 41 -8.90 -40.68 7.63
C ILE A 41 -9.39 -39.98 6.37
N GLU A 42 -10.20 -40.64 5.54
CA GLU A 42 -10.80 -40.04 4.35
C GLU A 42 -11.74 -38.88 4.70
N THR A 43 -12.54 -39.03 5.76
CA THR A 43 -13.42 -37.96 6.23
C THR A 43 -12.61 -36.76 6.74
N TYR A 44 -11.58 -37.00 7.53
CA TYR A 44 -10.68 -35.94 8.00
C TYR A 44 -9.93 -35.25 6.85
N LYS A 45 -9.46 -36.01 5.86
CA LYS A 45 -8.85 -35.44 4.65
C LYS A 45 -9.84 -34.57 3.87
N ALA A 46 -11.06 -35.06 3.66
CA ALA A 46 -12.10 -34.31 2.97
C ALA A 46 -12.49 -33.03 3.74
N GLU A 47 -12.58 -33.09 5.06
CA GLU A 47 -12.85 -31.92 5.90
C GLU A 47 -11.68 -30.92 5.88
N LEU A 48 -10.45 -31.42 5.92
CA LEU A 48 -9.25 -30.58 5.83
C LEU A 48 -9.18 -29.89 4.46
N ASP A 49 -9.43 -30.61 3.37
CA ASP A 49 -9.47 -30.04 2.02
C ASP A 49 -10.61 -29.04 1.85
N ARG A 50 -11.75 -29.27 2.51
CA ARG A 50 -12.87 -28.31 2.52
C ARG A 50 -12.49 -27.04 3.26
N LYS A 51 -11.96 -27.16 4.48
CA LYS A 51 -11.48 -26.01 5.27
C LYS A 51 -10.35 -25.27 4.58
N ASN A 52 -9.42 -25.96 3.94
CA ASN A 52 -8.32 -25.34 3.21
C ASN A 52 -8.85 -24.52 2.02
N ARG A 53 -9.81 -25.06 1.26
CA ARG A 53 -10.50 -24.34 0.18
C ARG A 53 -11.33 -23.15 0.69
N GLU A 54 -12.03 -23.31 1.81
CA GLU A 54 -12.77 -22.21 2.46
C GLU A 54 -11.83 -21.08 2.90
N ILE A 55 -10.70 -21.42 3.52
CA ILE A 55 -9.67 -20.47 3.93
C ILE A 55 -9.07 -19.75 2.72
N GLN A 56 -8.65 -20.48 1.68
CA GLN A 56 -8.12 -19.90 0.45
C GLN A 56 -9.12 -18.95 -0.21
N SER A 57 -10.38 -19.38 -0.39
CA SER A 57 -11.42 -18.53 -0.95
C SER A 57 -11.69 -17.28 -0.11
N SER A 58 -11.67 -17.41 1.22
CA SER A 58 -11.84 -16.27 2.12
C SER A 58 -10.68 -15.28 2.06
N LEU A 59 -9.45 -15.77 1.86
CA LEU A 59 -8.25 -14.95 1.68
C LEU A 59 -8.28 -14.24 0.34
N ASP A 60 -8.64 -14.94 -0.74
CA ASP A 60 -8.76 -14.35 -2.08
C ASP A 60 -9.81 -13.22 -2.09
N LEU A 61 -10.98 -13.44 -1.50
CA LEU A 61 -12.00 -12.39 -1.37
C LEU A 61 -11.55 -11.20 -0.50
N GLN A 62 -10.73 -11.44 0.52
CA GLN A 62 -10.15 -10.37 1.31
C GLN A 62 -9.09 -9.60 0.53
N LEU A 63 -8.22 -10.29 -0.21
CA LEU A 63 -7.21 -9.70 -1.08
C LEU A 63 -7.85 -8.88 -2.19
N ASP A 64 -8.92 -9.37 -2.83
CA ASP A 64 -9.64 -8.63 -3.86
C ASP A 64 -10.32 -7.39 -3.29
N ARG A 65 -11.00 -7.50 -2.14
CA ARG A 65 -11.57 -6.33 -1.46
C ARG A 65 -10.51 -5.31 -1.08
N MET A 66 -9.37 -5.76 -0.57
CA MET A 66 -8.24 -4.88 -0.29
C MET A 66 -7.71 -4.26 -1.58
N ARG A 67 -7.52 -5.03 -2.65
CA ARG A 67 -7.01 -4.54 -3.93
C ARG A 67 -7.91 -3.48 -4.55
N ILE A 68 -9.24 -3.66 -4.48
CA ILE A 68 -10.21 -2.67 -4.97
C ILE A 68 -10.19 -1.43 -4.08
N ARG A 69 -10.29 -1.60 -2.75
CA ARG A 69 -10.38 -0.49 -1.79
C ARG A 69 -9.10 0.34 -1.73
N PHE A 70 -7.94 -0.32 -1.68
CA PHE A 70 -6.64 0.33 -1.70
C PHE A 70 -6.28 0.83 -3.10
N GLY A 71 -6.66 0.12 -4.16
CA GLY A 71 -6.35 0.52 -5.54
C GLY A 71 -6.94 1.88 -5.91
N GLU A 72 -8.24 2.08 -5.69
CA GLU A 72 -8.91 3.34 -6.04
C GLU A 72 -8.47 4.49 -5.14
N LEU A 73 -8.41 4.28 -3.82
CA LEU A 73 -7.94 5.30 -2.88
C LEU A 73 -6.49 5.71 -3.15
N HIS A 74 -5.62 4.75 -3.48
CA HIS A 74 -4.23 5.02 -3.80
C HIS A 74 -4.09 5.74 -5.15
N LYS A 75 -4.90 5.38 -6.16
CA LYS A 75 -4.96 6.13 -7.43
C LYS A 75 -5.37 7.58 -7.21
N GLU A 76 -6.41 7.84 -6.41
CA GLU A 76 -6.82 9.21 -6.11
C GLU A 76 -5.73 9.98 -5.38
N ARG A 77 -5.08 9.37 -4.39
CA ARG A 77 -3.92 9.96 -3.72
C ARG A 77 -2.78 10.28 -4.68
N ILE A 78 -2.44 9.35 -5.59
CA ILE A 78 -1.43 9.57 -6.63
C ILE A 78 -1.80 10.78 -7.49
N ASN A 79 -3.06 10.89 -7.92
CA ASN A 79 -3.54 11.99 -8.74
C ASN A 79 -3.43 13.33 -8.02
N VAL A 80 -3.84 13.39 -6.75
CA VAL A 80 -3.74 14.58 -5.91
C VAL A 80 -2.26 15.01 -5.76
N ILE A 81 -1.38 14.08 -5.39
CA ILE A 81 0.06 14.35 -5.22
C ILE A 81 0.68 14.85 -6.53
N ARG A 82 0.39 14.17 -7.65
CA ARG A 82 0.89 14.56 -8.97
C ARG A 82 0.47 15.99 -9.32
N LYS A 83 -0.79 16.35 -9.09
CA LYS A 83 -1.31 17.68 -9.41
C LYS A 83 -0.69 18.75 -8.50
N LEU A 84 -0.60 18.51 -7.20
CA LEU A 84 0.08 19.40 -6.25
C LEU A 84 1.55 19.62 -6.61
N TYR A 85 2.28 18.54 -6.93
CA TYR A 85 3.68 18.61 -7.34
C TYR A 85 3.86 19.51 -8.58
N LEU A 86 3.01 19.35 -9.59
CA LEU A 86 3.04 20.19 -10.79
C LEU A 86 2.74 21.65 -10.46
N MET A 87 1.71 21.93 -9.66
CA MET A 87 1.34 23.30 -9.29
C MET A 87 2.47 24.00 -8.52
N ILE A 88 3.11 23.30 -7.58
CA ILE A 88 4.25 23.82 -6.81
C ILE A 88 5.45 24.07 -7.71
N ASN A 89 5.76 23.17 -8.65
CA ASN A 89 6.84 23.38 -9.62
C ASN A 89 6.57 24.56 -10.55
N HIS A 90 5.34 24.76 -11.00
CA HIS A 90 4.96 25.94 -11.79
C HIS A 90 5.09 27.24 -10.98
N LEU A 91 4.68 27.22 -9.72
CA LEU A 91 4.87 28.34 -8.79
C LEU A 91 6.36 28.64 -8.60
N ASN A 92 7.17 27.62 -8.31
CA ASN A 92 8.62 27.74 -8.15
C ASN A 92 9.29 28.28 -9.42
N THR A 93 8.90 27.80 -10.59
CA THR A 93 9.40 28.31 -11.88
C THR A 93 9.07 29.79 -12.06
N SER A 94 7.87 30.21 -11.65
CA SER A 94 7.47 31.62 -11.70
C SER A 94 8.31 32.48 -10.77
N VAL A 95 8.60 31.98 -9.56
CA VAL A 95 9.51 32.63 -8.61
C VAL A 95 10.94 32.68 -9.15
N ALA A 96 11.43 31.62 -9.80
CA ALA A 96 12.77 31.60 -10.39
C ALA A 96 12.94 32.65 -11.51
N TYR A 97 11.87 32.94 -12.27
CA TYR A 97 11.92 34.01 -13.27
C TYR A 97 12.15 35.40 -12.64
N LEU A 98 11.64 35.64 -11.43
CA LEU A 98 11.86 36.90 -10.72
C LEU A 98 13.34 37.12 -10.31
N ALA A 99 14.15 36.06 -10.26
CA ALA A 99 15.58 36.14 -10.01
C ALA A 99 16.41 36.41 -11.28
N LEU A 100 15.81 36.40 -12.48
CA LEU A 100 16.55 36.65 -13.71
C LEU A 100 16.97 38.12 -13.86
N PRO A 101 18.12 38.40 -14.50
CA PRO A 101 18.48 39.73 -14.98
C PRO A 101 17.37 40.38 -15.84
N ASP A 102 17.24 41.71 -15.77
CA ASP A 102 16.13 42.41 -16.43
C ASP A 102 16.22 42.31 -17.95
N GLU A 103 17.45 42.25 -18.49
CA GLU A 103 17.70 42.07 -19.91
C GLU A 103 17.12 40.74 -20.42
N LEU A 104 17.19 39.69 -19.60
CA LEU A 104 16.63 38.37 -19.94
C LEU A 104 15.11 38.34 -19.83
N LEU A 105 14.53 39.06 -18.86
CA LEU A 105 13.08 39.23 -18.76
C LEU A 105 12.52 39.97 -19.97
N LEU A 106 13.16 41.08 -20.35
CA LEU A 106 12.84 41.84 -21.56
C LEU A 106 12.95 40.99 -22.83
N ALA A 107 14.06 40.24 -23.00
CA ALA A 107 14.26 39.37 -24.15
C ALA A 107 13.17 38.28 -24.26
N LYS A 108 12.70 37.78 -23.11
CA LYS A 108 11.62 36.78 -23.03
C LYS A 108 10.21 37.39 -23.05
N LYS A 109 10.10 38.73 -23.12
CA LYS A 109 8.83 39.48 -23.04
C LYS A 109 8.02 39.12 -21.79
N ILE A 110 8.69 38.94 -20.66
CA ILE A 110 8.07 38.64 -19.37
C ILE A 110 7.91 39.95 -18.59
N ASP A 111 6.67 40.28 -18.21
CA ASP A 111 6.38 41.37 -17.28
C ASP A 111 6.48 40.87 -15.83
N ALA A 112 7.29 41.56 -15.02
CA ALA A 112 7.47 41.25 -13.60
C ALA A 112 6.16 41.40 -12.80
N ASN A 113 5.30 42.38 -13.12
CA ASN A 113 4.02 42.56 -12.44
C ASN A 113 3.01 41.46 -12.78
N GLU A 114 2.98 41.03 -14.05
CA GLU A 114 2.19 39.87 -14.47
C GLU A 114 2.69 38.61 -13.76
N LEU A 115 4.00 38.45 -13.64
CA LEU A 115 4.61 37.32 -12.95
C LEU A 115 4.28 37.29 -11.46
N ILE A 116 4.30 38.43 -10.77
CA ILE A 116 3.86 38.58 -9.37
C ILE A 116 2.39 38.17 -9.23
N THR A 117 1.52 38.67 -10.11
CA THR A 117 0.09 38.33 -10.11
C THR A 117 -0.10 36.82 -10.30
N LYS A 118 0.65 36.23 -11.23
CA LYS A 118 0.63 34.78 -11.49
C LYS A 118 1.09 33.96 -10.28
N ILE A 119 2.13 34.41 -9.56
CA ILE A 119 2.60 33.75 -8.33
C ILE A 119 1.50 33.76 -7.27
N GLN A 120 0.84 34.90 -7.07
CA GLN A 120 -0.23 35.04 -6.07
C GLN A 120 -1.46 34.19 -6.41
N LEU A 121 -1.88 34.20 -7.67
CA LEU A 121 -2.98 33.36 -8.14
C LEU A 121 -2.66 31.88 -8.02
N ASN A 122 -1.47 31.46 -8.45
CA ASN A 122 -1.04 30.06 -8.32
C ASN A 122 -0.96 29.61 -6.86
N HIS A 123 -0.45 30.46 -5.97
CA HIS A 123 -0.45 30.20 -4.53
C HIS A 123 -1.87 29.99 -4.00
N HIS A 124 -2.81 30.87 -4.36
CA HIS A 124 -4.21 30.73 -3.97
C HIS A 124 -4.82 29.43 -4.48
N THR A 125 -4.60 29.09 -5.75
CA THR A 125 -5.08 27.84 -6.35
C THR A 125 -4.50 26.61 -5.65
N ILE A 126 -3.22 26.64 -5.24
CA ILE A 126 -2.61 25.55 -4.44
C ILE A 126 -3.33 25.40 -3.10
N VAL A 127 -3.57 26.50 -2.38
CA VAL A 127 -4.23 26.47 -1.07
C VAL A 127 -5.67 25.93 -1.19
N GLN A 128 -6.42 26.38 -2.20
CA GLN A 128 -7.76 25.87 -2.47
C GLN A 128 -7.73 24.38 -2.79
N TYR A 129 -6.88 23.97 -3.75
CA TYR A 129 -6.79 22.57 -4.14
C TYR A 129 -6.34 21.67 -2.98
N LEU A 130 -5.44 22.16 -2.12
CA LEU A 130 -5.02 21.44 -0.92
C LEU A 130 -6.18 21.29 0.07
N SER A 131 -6.94 22.36 0.34
CA SER A 131 -8.10 22.32 1.22
C SER A 131 -9.15 21.30 0.75
N ASP A 132 -9.41 21.27 -0.55
CA ASP A 132 -10.39 20.36 -1.16
C ASP A 132 -9.96 18.89 -1.11
N ASN A 133 -8.64 18.63 -1.04
CA ASN A 133 -8.08 17.28 -1.20
C ASN A 133 -7.27 16.79 0.01
N GLN A 134 -7.23 17.55 1.12
CA GLN A 134 -6.40 17.21 2.28
C GLN A 134 -6.75 15.85 2.91
N ILE A 135 -7.99 15.37 2.73
CA ILE A 135 -8.43 14.05 3.22
C ILE A 135 -7.61 12.88 2.64
N TYR A 136 -6.95 13.09 1.50
CA TYR A 136 -6.13 12.07 0.85
C TYR A 136 -4.68 12.06 1.30
N LEU A 137 -4.27 13.05 2.12
CA LEU A 137 -2.88 13.33 2.46
C LEU A 137 -2.65 13.28 3.98
N PRO A 138 -1.44 12.87 4.44
CA PRO A 138 -1.05 13.06 5.82
C PRO A 138 -1.01 14.55 6.21
N GLN A 139 -1.40 14.89 7.44
CA GLN A 139 -1.41 16.30 7.91
C GLN A 139 -0.03 16.95 7.81
N SER A 140 1.05 16.21 8.12
CA SER A 140 2.43 16.72 7.98
C SER A 140 2.75 17.18 6.56
N LEU A 141 2.27 16.45 5.55
CA LEU A 141 2.44 16.81 4.15
C LEU A 141 1.59 18.02 3.77
N VAL A 142 0.36 18.10 4.28
CA VAL A 142 -0.52 19.27 4.11
C VAL A 142 0.17 20.53 4.63
N ASP A 143 0.69 20.48 5.85
CA ASP A 143 1.38 21.61 6.49
C ASP A 143 2.62 22.02 5.72
N ARG A 144 3.40 21.05 5.22
CA ARG A 144 4.61 21.33 4.43
C ARG A 144 4.28 21.95 3.07
N ILE A 145 3.24 21.48 2.38
CA ILE A 145 2.78 22.07 1.11
C ILE A 145 2.34 23.52 1.34
N ALA A 146 1.54 23.76 2.38
CA ALA A 146 1.10 25.10 2.73
C ALA A 146 2.30 26.01 3.02
N GLY A 147 3.25 25.55 3.85
CA GLY A 147 4.48 26.26 4.15
C GLY A 147 5.33 26.57 2.91
N MET A 148 5.42 25.64 1.97
CA MET A 148 6.10 25.85 0.68
C MET A 148 5.40 26.93 -0.14
N GLY A 149 4.07 26.88 -0.23
CA GLY A 149 3.26 27.88 -0.91
C GLY A 149 3.48 29.28 -0.33
N TYR A 150 3.43 29.41 1.01
CA TYR A 150 3.69 30.66 1.70
C TYR A 150 5.11 31.18 1.45
N THR A 151 6.12 30.29 1.48
CA THR A 151 7.52 30.65 1.23
C THR A 151 7.68 31.21 -0.18
N LEU A 152 7.12 30.55 -1.20
CA LEU A 152 7.16 31.04 -2.58
C LEU A 152 6.40 32.36 -2.76
N ASN A 153 5.23 32.49 -2.14
CA ASN A 153 4.45 33.72 -2.20
C ASN A 153 5.13 34.89 -1.45
N SER A 154 5.98 34.60 -0.47
CA SER A 154 6.73 35.64 0.24
C SER A 154 7.71 36.39 -0.67
N VAL A 155 8.22 35.74 -1.73
CA VAL A 155 9.03 36.40 -2.76
C VAL A 155 8.21 37.43 -3.54
N ALA A 156 6.97 37.10 -3.93
CA ALA A 156 6.08 38.06 -4.57
C ALA A 156 5.75 39.23 -3.65
N LYS A 157 5.53 38.97 -2.35
CA LYS A 157 5.31 40.04 -1.35
C LYS A 157 6.54 40.94 -1.19
N TYR A 158 7.74 40.37 -1.15
CA TYR A 158 8.99 41.13 -1.10
C TYR A 158 9.12 42.06 -2.31
N PHE A 159 8.85 41.53 -3.51
CA PHE A 159 8.82 42.32 -4.75
C PHE A 159 7.77 43.43 -4.73
N GLN A 160 6.57 43.18 -4.23
CA GLN A 160 5.52 44.20 -4.09
C GLN A 160 5.93 45.32 -3.11
N GLN A 161 6.65 44.99 -2.04
CA GLN A 161 7.10 45.97 -1.05
C GLN A 161 8.24 46.86 -1.57
N HIS A 162 9.16 46.30 -2.38
CA HIS A 162 10.37 47.00 -2.81
C HIS A 162 10.32 47.47 -4.27
N GLY A 163 9.38 46.97 -5.07
CA GLY A 163 9.20 47.32 -6.48
C GLY A 163 10.49 47.13 -7.29
N LYS A 164 10.89 48.17 -8.01
CA LYS A 164 12.15 48.20 -8.79
C LYS A 164 13.41 48.09 -7.93
N ASN A 165 13.32 48.33 -6.62
CA ASN A 165 14.45 48.24 -5.69
C ASN A 165 14.56 46.86 -5.03
N ALA A 166 13.72 45.88 -5.42
CA ALA A 166 13.83 44.52 -4.92
C ALA A 166 15.19 43.93 -5.27
N SER A 167 15.94 43.46 -4.27
CA SER A 167 17.23 42.82 -4.50
C SER A 167 17.02 41.44 -5.10
N LYS A 168 17.63 41.21 -6.27
CA LYS A 168 17.63 39.89 -6.91
C LYS A 168 18.52 38.90 -6.15
N GLU A 169 19.61 39.38 -5.57
CA GLU A 169 20.49 38.60 -4.69
C GLU A 169 19.72 38.07 -3.47
N HIS A 170 18.85 38.86 -2.87
CA HIS A 170 18.00 38.41 -1.77
C HIS A 170 17.11 37.23 -2.19
N ILE A 171 16.59 37.26 -3.41
CA ILE A 171 15.70 36.22 -3.94
C ILE A 171 16.47 34.96 -4.30
N ILE A 172 17.68 35.12 -4.85
CA ILE A 172 18.61 34.02 -5.08
C ILE A 172 18.97 33.36 -3.74
N GLU A 173 19.27 34.15 -2.71
CA GLU A 173 19.57 33.65 -1.38
C GLU A 173 18.38 32.91 -0.75
N MET A 174 17.17 33.48 -0.83
CA MET A 174 15.94 32.80 -0.41
C MET A 174 15.74 31.48 -1.17
N ASN A 175 16.07 31.46 -2.46
CA ASN A 175 15.96 30.27 -3.29
C ASN A 175 16.91 29.16 -2.79
N GLU A 176 18.15 29.51 -2.52
CA GLU A 176 19.18 28.55 -2.09
C GLU A 176 19.00 28.06 -0.65
N LYS A 177 18.68 28.97 0.28
CA LYS A 177 18.64 28.68 1.72
C LYS A 177 17.29 28.14 2.20
N SER A 178 16.20 28.51 1.53
CA SER A 178 14.85 28.19 1.99
C SER A 178 14.06 27.35 0.99
N ILE A 179 13.91 27.83 -0.25
CA ILE A 179 13.03 27.20 -1.25
C ILE A 179 13.57 25.85 -1.70
N ARG A 180 14.84 25.76 -2.11
CA ARG A 180 15.44 24.53 -2.65
C ARG A 180 15.46 23.38 -1.62
N PRO A 181 15.87 23.60 -0.35
CA PRO A 181 15.76 22.56 0.68
C PRO A 181 14.33 22.09 0.91
N LEU A 182 13.36 23.02 0.97
CA LEU A 182 11.95 22.66 1.16
C LEU A 182 11.38 21.87 -0.03
N LEU A 183 11.72 22.24 -1.27
CA LEU A 183 11.32 21.47 -2.47
C LEU A 183 11.87 20.06 -2.46
N ASN A 184 13.15 19.90 -2.08
CA ASN A 184 13.76 18.58 -2.01
C ASN A 184 13.09 17.72 -0.93
N ALA A 185 12.85 18.29 0.25
CA ALA A 185 12.15 17.59 1.33
C ALA A 185 10.72 17.21 0.93
N LEU A 186 9.99 18.13 0.29
CA LEU A 186 8.63 17.88 -0.19
C LEU A 186 8.59 16.80 -1.27
N ARG A 187 9.55 16.80 -2.19
CA ARG A 187 9.67 15.76 -3.22
C ARG A 187 9.91 14.39 -2.58
N ASP A 188 10.79 14.33 -1.59
CA ASP A 188 11.13 13.08 -0.90
C ASP A 188 9.91 12.55 -0.11
N GLU A 189 9.16 13.42 0.57
CA GLU A 189 7.89 13.06 1.23
C GLU A 189 6.81 12.61 0.23
N PHE A 190 6.70 13.25 -0.94
CA PHE A 190 5.81 12.75 -1.99
C PHE A 190 6.19 11.35 -2.45
N ARG A 191 7.49 11.05 -2.62
CA ARG A 191 7.95 9.71 -2.98
C ARG A 191 7.62 8.69 -1.89
N GLU A 192 7.75 9.05 -0.63
CA GLU A 192 7.41 8.19 0.50
C GLU A 192 5.91 7.84 0.52
N VAL A 193 5.05 8.85 0.38
CA VAL A 193 3.58 8.65 0.37
C VAL A 193 3.11 7.84 -0.85
N LEU A 194 3.87 7.92 -1.95
CA LEU A 194 3.66 7.12 -3.16
C LEU A 194 4.28 5.71 -3.08
N GLY A 195 5.01 5.38 -2.01
CA GLY A 195 5.67 4.08 -1.84
C GLY A 195 6.87 3.84 -2.77
N VAL A 196 7.47 4.90 -3.32
CA VAL A 196 8.60 4.81 -4.27
C VAL A 196 9.92 4.56 -3.55
N GLU A 197 10.10 5.05 -2.32
CA GLU A 197 11.31 4.82 -1.51
C GLU A 197 11.02 5.16 -0.03
N LYS A 198 11.48 4.29 0.89
CA LYS A 198 11.81 4.69 2.26
C LYS A 198 13.32 4.90 2.30
N LYS A 199 13.79 6.10 2.64
CA LYS A 199 15.15 6.25 3.15
C LYS A 199 15.19 5.86 4.62
#